data_AF-A0A9X6RTU6-F1
#
_entry.id   AF-A0A9X6RTU6-F1
#
_cell.length_a   1.000
_cell.length_b   1.000
_cell.length_c   1.000
_cell.angle_alpha   90.00
_cell.angle_beta   90.00
_cell.angle_gamma   90.00
#
_symmetry.space_group_name_H-M   'P 1'
#
loop_
_entity.id
_entity.type
_entity.pdbx_description
1 polymer ?
#
loop_
_entity_poly.entity_id
_entity_poly.type
_entity_poly.pdbx_seq_one_letter_code
_entity_poly.pdbx_strand_id
1 'polypeptide(L)' 'MKGLKDQLREWKKQSNQTKKKKKKKRKEKFSTREIEELMGVHGPRYERRRGAVRQK' A
#
# COMPACT_ATOMS: atom_id res chain seq x y z
N MET A 1 40.92 16.60 -17.39
CA MET A 1 40.59 15.29 -16.76
C MET A 1 39.67 15.54 -15.58
N LYS A 2 38.51 14.90 -15.51
CA LYS A 2 37.69 14.96 -14.29
C LYS A 2 38.50 14.38 -13.14
N GLY A 3 38.59 15.10 -12.02
CA GLY A 3 39.30 14.61 -10.86
C GLY A 3 38.51 13.53 -10.13
N LEU A 4 39.19 12.73 -9.30
CA LEU A 4 38.55 11.74 -8.42
C LEU A 4 37.45 12.37 -7.55
N LYS A 5 37.68 13.61 -7.09
CA LYS A 5 36.72 14.39 -6.31
C LYS A 5 35.43 14.68 -7.07
N ASP A 6 35.52 14.95 -8.38
CA ASP A 6 34.36 15.23 -9.22
C ASP A 6 33.54 13.96 -9.47
N GLN A 7 34.22 12.82 -9.71
CA GLN A 7 33.56 11.52 -9.83
C GLN A 7 32.83 11.13 -8.54
N LEU A 8 33.45 11.34 -7.38
CA LEU A 8 32.84 11.04 -6.08
C LEU A 8 31.59 11.90 -5.81
N ARG A 9 31.65 13.19 -6.22
CA ARG A 9 30.54 14.13 -6.07
C ARG A 9 29.35 13.73 -6.95
N GLU A 10 29.60 13.37 -8.21
CA GLU A 10 28.56 12.89 -9.13
C GLU A 10 27.94 11.57 -8.65
N TRP A 11 28.75 10.63 -8.16
CA TRP A 11 28.26 9.36 -7.60
C TRP A 11 27.34 9.60 -6.38
N LYS A 12 27.74 10.49 -5.47
CA LYS A 12 26.94 10.86 -4.29
C LYS A 12 25.63 11.54 -4.68
N LYS A 13 25.63 12.31 -5.78
CA LYS A 13 24.44 12.99 -6.32
C LYS A 13 23.43 12.01 -6.91
N GLN A 14 23.90 11.03 -7.69
CA GLN A 14 23.08 9.96 -8.24
C GLN A 14 22.47 9.08 -7.13
N SER A 15 23.27 8.63 -6.16
CA SER A 15 22.84 7.81 -5.02
C SER A 15 21.71 8.46 -4.20
N ASN A 16 21.81 9.78 -3.95
CA ASN A 16 20.80 10.52 -3.20
C ASN A 16 19.50 10.78 -3.97
N GLN A 17 19.55 10.91 -5.30
CA GLN A 17 18.35 10.98 -6.13
C GLN A 17 17.53 9.69 -6.06
N THR A 18 18.19 8.53 -6.07
CA THR A 18 17.51 7.23 -5.98
C THR A 18 16.82 7.04 -4.63
N LYS A 19 17.44 7.50 -3.53
CA LYS A 19 16.82 7.51 -2.20
C LYS A 19 15.60 8.42 -2.12
N LYS A 20 15.64 9.61 -2.74
CA LYS A 20 14.49 10.53 -2.80
C LYS A 20 13.33 9.95 -3.61
N LYS A 21 13.60 9.26 -4.73
CA LYS A 21 12.57 8.58 -5.52
C LYS A 21 11.93 7.40 -4.78
N LYS A 22 12.68 6.65 -3.97
CA LYS A 22 12.14 5.54 -3.15
C LYS A 22 11.31 5.97 -1.94
N LYS A 23 11.45 7.21 -1.45
CA LYS A 23 10.71 7.71 -0.27
C LYS A 23 9.21 7.93 -0.51
N LYS A 24 8.71 7.81 -1.75
CA LYS A 24 7.33 8.17 -2.11
C LYS A 24 6.46 6.99 -2.58
N LYS A 25 6.77 5.75 -2.21
CA LYS A 25 5.71 4.73 -2.19
C LYS A 25 5.01 4.85 -0.84
N ARG A 26 3.99 5.71 -0.79
CA ARG A 26 3.05 5.76 0.32
C ARG A 26 2.51 4.33 0.44
N LYS A 27 2.77 3.64 1.55
CA LYS A 27 2.09 2.39 1.84
C LYS A 27 0.60 2.72 1.74
N GLU A 28 -0.11 2.07 0.83
CA GLU A 28 -1.56 2.20 0.74
C GLU A 28 -2.10 1.78 2.10
N LYS A 29 -2.59 2.76 2.86
CA LYS A 29 -3.21 2.51 4.14
C LYS A 29 -4.68 2.35 3.81
N PHE A 30 -5.14 1.11 3.74
CA PHE A 30 -6.57 0.84 3.74
C PHE A 30 -7.17 1.36 5.04
N SER A 31 -8.30 2.02 4.95
CA SER A 31 -9.16 2.32 6.10
C SER A 31 -9.72 1.02 6.68
N THR A 32 -10.15 1.05 7.94
CA THR A 32 -10.83 -0.09 8.58
C THR A 32 -12.02 -0.56 7.76
N ARG A 33 -12.81 0.37 7.21
CA ARG A 33 -13.97 0.07 6.37
C ARG A 33 -13.59 -0.64 5.06
N GLU A 34 -12.54 -0.19 4.38
CA GLU A 34 -12.06 -0.85 3.15
C GLU A 34 -11.56 -2.27 3.44
N ILE A 35 -10.92 -2.49 4.59
CA ILE A 35 -10.53 -3.84 5.03
C ILE A 35 -11.76 -4.69 5.32
N GLU A 36 -12.74 -4.15 6.04
CA GLU A 36 -13.98 -4.86 6.39
C GLU A 36 -14.84 -5.20 5.16
N GLU A 37 -14.86 -4.32 4.16
CA GLU A 37 -15.55 -4.53 2.90
C GLU A 37 -14.83 -5.60 2.06
N LEU A 38 -13.50 -5.54 1.98
CA LEU A 38 -12.68 -6.58 1.35
C LEU A 38 -12.86 -7.95 2.03
N MET A 39 -13.01 -7.97 3.35
CA MET A 39 -13.27 -9.18 4.15
C MET A 39 -14.75 -9.62 4.13
N GLY A 40 -15.63 -8.89 3.44
CA GLY A 40 -17.05 -9.23 3.34
C GLY A 40 -17.82 -9.12 4.66
N VAL A 41 -17.31 -8.37 5.64
CA VAL A 41 -17.91 -8.21 6.98
C VAL A 41 -19.31 -7.62 6.90
N HIS A 42 -19.52 -6.71 5.95
CA HIS A 42 -20.76 -5.96 5.73
C HIS A 42 -21.72 -6.63 4.73
N GLY A 43 -21.44 -7.88 4.32
CA GLY A 43 -22.30 -8.61 3.40
C GLY A 43 -23.63 -9.05 4.04
N PRO A 44 -24.70 -9.21 3.23
CA PRO A 44 -25.96 -9.77 3.71
C PRO A 44 -25.73 -11.16 4.30
N ARG A 45 -26.07 -11.33 5.58
CA ARG A 45 -25.98 -12.62 6.26
C ARG A 45 -27.30 -13.36 6.09
N TYR A 46 -27.21 -14.60 5.64
CA TYR A 46 -28.38 -15.47 5.52
C TYR A 46 -28.41 -16.45 6.69
N GLU A 47 -29.56 -16.54 7.36
CA GLU A 47 -29.82 -17.47 8.45
C GLU A 47 -30.96 -18.43 8.04
N ARG A 48 -30.89 -19.69 8.47
CA ARG A 48 -32.03 -20.60 8.37
C ARG A 48 -33.03 -20.28 9.48
N ARG A 49 -34.23 -19.83 9.12
CA ARG A 49 -35.34 -19.61 10.05
C ARG A 49 -36.57 -20.36 9.55
N ARG A 50 -37.11 -21.26 10.40
CA ARG A 50 -38.34 -22.03 10.13
C ARG A 50 -38.30 -22.78 8.79
N GLY A 51 -37.17 -23.43 8.48
CA GLY A 51 -37.00 -24.24 7.27
C GLY A 51 -36.60 -23.47 6.00
N ALA A 52 -36.76 -22.15 5.96
CA ALA A 52 -36.33 -21.30 4.84
C ALA A 52 -35.02 -20.57 5.16
N VAL A 53 -34.18 -20.35 4.14
CA VAL A 53 -33.04 -19.43 4.25
C VAL A 53 -33.58 -18.00 4.08
N ARG A 54 -33.32 -17.14 5.06
CA ARG A 54 -33.75 -15.74 5.05
C ARG A 54 -32.56 -14.85 5.36
N GLN A 55 -32.51 -13.69 4.72
CA GLN A 55 -31.55 -12.66 5.11
C GLN A 55 -31.88 -12.18 6.53
N LYS A 56 -30.85 -12.05 7.38
CA LYS A 56 -30.94 -11.49 8.73
C LYS A 56 -31.04 -9.98 8.68
#